data_AF-A0A7X3WZF8-F1
#
_entry.id   AF-A0A7X3WZF8-F1
#
_cell.length_a   1.000
_cell.length_b   1.000
_cell.length_c   1.000
_cell.angle_alpha   90.00
_cell.angle_beta   90.00
_cell.angle_gamma   90.00
#
_symmetry.space_group_name_H-M   'P 1'
#
loop_
_entity.id
_entity.type
_entity.pdbx_description
1 polymer ?
#
loop_
_entity_poly.entity_id
_entity_poly.type
_entity_poly.pdbx_seq_one_letter_code
_entity_poly.pdbx_strand_id
1 'polypeptide(L)'
;MRALLVATALLAAPVPGVAGQEGGGVDPAGFVGTWWGNVNIDGVDQRIRLVLTEAEGSLQFTEYSVKRGIVEETYTYQRGNPFKSNVSGNTISMTMPAARGSFSGTLSRVDERITGTFIQEGRSFPLILERVVEAEVPTCRPQDPEEPFPYLAEDVTYPNPDGGHAMAGTFTRPVSGGRFPTVILISGSGPQDRDGAALGHRPFLVLADFLTRNGIAVLRYDDRGVGGSTGDFGAATSRDFASDALAAVAYLKSRDDVDPGRIGLAGHSEGGLIAPMVAVESPDVSYIVLMAAPGVLGERLAQAQTELISRASGFSEEEIAEIVEQR
;
A
#
# COMPACT_ATOMS: atom_id res chain seq x y z
N MET A 1 -18.56 -23.25 -16.54
CA MET A 1 -20.00 -23.04 -16.27
C MET A 1 -20.15 -22.87 -14.76
N ARG A 2 -20.53 -21.66 -14.32
CA ARG A 2 -20.89 -21.21 -12.95
C ARG A 2 -19.79 -21.19 -11.87
N ALA A 3 -19.28 -19.99 -11.60
CA ALA A 3 -18.63 -19.62 -10.35
C ALA A 3 -19.67 -19.65 -9.21
N LEU A 4 -19.31 -20.30 -8.10
CA LEU A 4 -20.10 -20.34 -6.88
C LEU A 4 -19.66 -19.16 -6.01
N LEU A 5 -20.55 -18.17 -5.86
CA LEU A 5 -20.51 -17.22 -4.75
C LEU A 5 -20.52 -18.01 -3.44
N VAL A 6 -19.49 -17.89 -2.61
CA VAL A 6 -19.60 -18.14 -1.17
C VAL A 6 -19.71 -16.78 -0.51
N ALA A 7 -20.95 -16.30 -0.42
CA ALA A 7 -21.32 -15.25 0.50
C ALA A 7 -21.24 -15.84 1.91
N THR A 8 -20.17 -15.53 2.64
CA THR A 8 -20.15 -15.78 4.08
C THR A 8 -21.02 -14.71 4.73
N ALA A 9 -22.28 -15.05 4.96
CA ALA A 9 -23.17 -14.27 5.79
C ALA A 9 -22.58 -14.19 7.20
N LEU A 10 -22.07 -13.01 7.59
CA LEU A 10 -21.90 -12.72 9.01
C LEU A 10 -23.29 -12.62 9.63
N LEU A 11 -23.63 -13.60 10.46
CA LEU A 11 -24.72 -13.48 11.42
C LEU A 11 -24.40 -12.31 12.34
N ALA A 12 -25.05 -11.17 12.11
CA ALA A 12 -25.13 -10.10 13.09
C ALA A 12 -25.86 -10.64 14.32
N ALA A 13 -25.14 -10.83 15.42
CA ALA A 13 -25.79 -11.02 16.71
C ALA A 13 -26.55 -9.73 17.05
N PRO A 14 -27.81 -9.81 17.51
CA PRO A 14 -28.57 -8.63 17.90
C PRO A 14 -27.91 -7.99 19.12
N VAL A 15 -27.58 -6.71 19.00
CA VAL A 15 -27.27 -5.83 20.14
C VAL A 15 -28.59 -5.64 20.91
N PRO A 16 -28.63 -5.79 22.25
CA PRO A 16 -29.83 -5.53 23.03
C PRO A 16 -30.27 -4.08 22.82
N GLY A 17 -31.53 -3.89 22.43
CA GLY A 17 -32.10 -2.58 22.16
C GLY A 17 -32.18 -1.71 23.41
N VAL A 18 -31.63 -0.50 23.32
CA VAL A 18 -32.03 0.62 24.17
C VAL A 18 -33.08 1.41 23.39
N ALA A 19 -34.31 1.40 23.88
CA ALA A 19 -35.41 2.14 23.30
C ALA A 19 -35.28 3.64 23.62
N GLY A 20 -35.34 4.46 22.56
CA GLY A 20 -35.96 5.78 22.53
C GLY A 20 -35.30 6.92 23.32
N GLN A 21 -34.55 7.76 22.61
CA GLN A 21 -34.78 9.21 22.65
C GLN A 21 -34.24 9.86 21.36
N GLU A 22 -35.14 10.48 20.61
CA GLU A 22 -34.81 11.40 19.51
C GLU A 22 -34.17 12.68 20.08
N GLY A 23 -33.14 13.18 19.37
CA GLY A 23 -32.65 14.55 19.54
C GLY A 23 -31.25 14.65 20.15
N GLY A 24 -30.21 14.56 19.31
CA GLY A 24 -28.84 14.92 19.69
C GLY A 24 -27.88 14.68 18.53
N GLY A 25 -27.52 15.73 17.80
CA GLY A 25 -26.51 15.64 16.74
C GLY A 25 -25.22 15.03 17.28
N VAL A 26 -24.70 14.05 16.54
CA VAL A 26 -23.42 13.39 16.80
C VAL A 26 -22.34 14.47 16.68
N ASP A 27 -21.45 14.59 17.68
CA ASP A 27 -20.26 15.46 17.61
C ASP A 27 -19.02 14.58 17.36
N PRO A 28 -18.74 14.19 16.09
CA PRO A 28 -17.57 13.40 15.72
C PRO A 28 -16.25 14.14 15.91
N ALA A 29 -16.26 15.47 16.08
CA ALA A 29 -15.05 16.30 16.14
C ALA A 29 -14.11 15.91 17.29
N GLY A 30 -14.66 15.37 18.38
CA GLY A 30 -13.86 14.90 19.53
C GLY A 30 -12.95 13.72 19.22
N PHE A 31 -13.24 12.93 18.18
CA PHE A 31 -12.44 11.75 17.82
C PHE A 31 -11.44 12.01 16.68
N VAL A 32 -11.63 13.08 15.92
CA VAL A 32 -10.74 13.41 14.79
C VAL A 32 -9.31 13.63 15.30
N GLY A 33 -8.33 13.04 14.62
CA GLY A 33 -6.91 13.11 14.96
C GLY A 33 -6.22 11.75 14.97
N THR A 34 -4.93 11.78 15.34
CA THR A 34 -4.10 10.59 15.47
C THR A 34 -4.13 10.06 16.88
N TRP A 35 -4.25 8.75 17.02
CA TRP A 35 -4.33 8.03 18.28
C TRP A 35 -3.36 6.86 18.29
N TRP A 36 -2.78 6.56 19.44
CA TRP A 36 -1.92 5.39 19.59
C TRP A 36 -2.17 4.68 20.92
N GLY A 37 -2.02 3.36 20.91
CA GLY A 37 -2.10 2.54 22.10
C GLY A 37 -1.27 1.28 21.95
N ASN A 38 -0.96 0.64 23.07
CA ASN A 38 -0.29 -0.65 23.09
C ASN A 38 -1.25 -1.71 23.63
N VAL A 39 -1.24 -2.88 23.00
CA VAL A 39 -1.94 -4.07 23.48
C VAL A 39 -0.94 -5.21 23.61
N ASN A 40 -0.94 -5.88 24.75
CA ASN A 40 -0.15 -7.09 24.95
C ASN A 40 -1.01 -8.31 24.65
N ILE A 41 -0.60 -9.10 23.66
CA ILE A 41 -1.29 -10.33 23.25
C ILE A 41 -0.29 -11.47 23.41
N ASP A 42 -0.55 -12.33 24.39
CA ASP A 42 0.29 -13.49 24.72
C ASP A 42 1.78 -13.16 24.93
N GLY A 43 2.07 -12.02 25.58
CA GLY A 43 3.43 -11.58 25.85
C GLY A 43 4.08 -10.81 24.69
N VAL A 44 3.40 -10.64 23.56
CA VAL A 44 3.85 -9.82 22.44
C VAL A 44 3.17 -8.45 22.50
N ASP A 45 3.97 -7.40 22.66
CA ASP A 45 3.47 -6.02 22.57
C ASP A 45 3.19 -5.65 21.12
N GLN A 46 1.97 -5.19 20.87
CA GLN A 46 1.53 -4.66 19.58
C GLN A 46 1.16 -3.19 19.76
N ARG A 47 1.80 -2.31 19.00
CA ARG A 47 1.41 -0.90 18.96
C ARG A 47 0.36 -0.72 17.88
N ILE A 48 -0.77 -0.14 18.24
CA ILE A 48 -1.88 0.20 17.35
C ILE A 48 -1.88 1.72 17.16
N ARG A 49 -1.79 2.17 15.91
CA ARG A 49 -1.99 3.57 15.51
C ARG A 49 -3.30 3.69 14.74
N LEU A 50 -4.08 4.73 15.01
CA LEU A 50 -5.32 5.06 14.30
C LEU A 50 -5.31 6.53 13.89
N VAL A 51 -5.55 6.81 12.62
CA VAL A 51 -5.78 8.18 12.12
C VAL A 51 -7.26 8.32 11.79
N LEU A 52 -7.99 9.08 12.60
CA LEU A 52 -9.42 9.31 12.44
C LEU A 52 -9.67 10.66 11.76
N THR A 53 -10.44 10.66 10.69
CA THR A 53 -10.85 11.85 9.95
C THR A 53 -12.36 11.87 9.78
N GLU A 54 -12.92 13.06 9.52
CA GLU A 54 -14.33 13.21 9.18
C GLU A 54 -14.49 13.30 7.66
N ALA A 55 -15.32 12.44 7.09
CA ALA A 55 -15.69 12.48 5.68
C ALA A 55 -17.17 12.11 5.51
N GLU A 56 -17.87 12.87 4.65
CA GLU A 56 -19.29 12.68 4.36
C GLU A 56 -20.21 12.67 5.60
N GLY A 57 -19.85 13.43 6.65
CA GLY A 57 -20.60 13.48 7.91
C GLY A 57 -20.45 12.24 8.80
N SER A 58 -19.43 11.41 8.53
CA SER A 58 -19.12 10.20 9.29
C SER A 58 -17.64 10.19 9.69
N LEU A 59 -17.34 9.57 10.83
CA LEU A 59 -15.96 9.37 11.27
C LEU A 59 -15.38 8.11 10.59
N GLN A 60 -14.24 8.27 9.93
CA GLN A 60 -13.53 7.22 9.19
C GLN A 60 -12.10 7.12 9.69
N PHE A 61 -11.47 5.95 9.57
CA PHE A 61 -10.01 5.89 9.69
C PHE A 61 -9.36 5.97 8.31
N THR A 62 -8.38 6.85 8.15
CA THR A 62 -7.56 6.98 6.93
C THR A 62 -6.34 6.08 6.96
N GLU A 63 -5.90 5.70 8.16
CA GLU A 63 -4.77 4.81 8.37
C GLU A 63 -4.95 4.05 9.68
N TYR A 64 -4.60 2.77 9.68
CA TYR A 64 -4.26 2.06 10.91
C TYR A 64 -2.96 1.28 10.73
N SER A 65 -2.09 1.30 11.74
CA SER A 65 -0.88 0.49 11.75
C SER A 65 -0.84 -0.42 12.97
N VAL A 66 -0.37 -1.66 12.76
CA VAL A 66 -0.04 -2.60 13.83
C VAL A 66 1.45 -2.89 13.76
N LYS A 67 2.19 -2.45 14.77
CA LYS A 67 3.62 -2.72 14.88
C LYS A 67 3.89 -3.87 15.84
N ARG A 68 4.54 -4.92 15.34
CA ARG A 68 4.98 -6.12 16.07
C ARG A 68 6.51 -6.18 15.97
N GLY A 69 7.20 -5.77 17.03
CA GLY A 69 8.66 -5.67 17.03
C GLY A 69 9.16 -4.67 15.97
N ILE A 70 9.93 -5.15 14.99
CA ILE A 70 10.47 -4.32 13.88
C ILE A 70 9.53 -4.22 12.67
N VAL A 71 8.49 -5.05 12.61
CA VAL A 71 7.53 -5.09 11.50
C VAL A 71 6.37 -4.16 11.84
N GLU A 72 6.05 -3.24 10.92
CA GLU A 72 4.88 -2.38 11.02
C GLU A 72 3.99 -2.60 9.80
N GLU A 73 2.82 -3.19 10.01
CA GLU A 73 1.82 -3.37 8.98
C GLU A 73 0.93 -2.14 8.97
N THR A 74 1.10 -1.30 7.95
CA THR A 74 0.30 -0.08 7.80
C THR A 74 -0.75 -0.30 6.73
N TYR A 75 -2.00 -0.03 7.08
CA TYR A 75 -3.13 -0.08 6.19
C TYR A 75 -3.62 1.33 5.94
N THR A 76 -3.24 1.85 4.79
CA THR A 76 -3.68 3.16 4.33
C THR A 76 -4.94 2.99 3.48
N TYR A 77 -5.87 3.91 3.66
CA TYR A 77 -7.04 4.09 2.81
C TYR A 77 -6.69 4.01 1.32
N GLN A 78 -7.44 3.20 0.58
CA GLN A 78 -7.53 3.27 -0.89
C GLN A 78 -8.92 3.81 -1.24
N ARG A 79 -8.96 4.80 -2.14
CA ARG A 79 -10.16 5.58 -2.47
C ARG A 79 -11.29 4.66 -2.97
N GLY A 80 -12.33 4.44 -2.15
CA GLY A 80 -13.56 3.75 -2.59
C GLY A 80 -14.30 2.88 -1.56
N ASN A 81 -13.70 2.50 -0.42
CA ASN A 81 -14.40 1.74 0.62
C ASN A 81 -13.89 2.07 2.03
N PRO A 82 -14.28 3.23 2.61
CA PRO A 82 -13.85 3.57 3.95
C PRO A 82 -14.42 2.58 4.96
N PHE A 83 -13.56 2.06 5.83
CA PHE A 83 -14.01 1.27 6.96
C PHE A 83 -14.82 2.17 7.89
N LYS A 84 -16.09 1.81 8.07
CA LYS A 84 -17.02 2.62 8.84
C LYS A 84 -16.80 2.36 10.33
N SER A 85 -16.60 3.43 11.08
CA SER A 85 -16.77 3.39 12.53
C SER A 85 -18.22 3.72 12.89
N ASN A 86 -18.70 3.17 14.00
CA ASN A 86 -19.98 3.55 14.57
C ASN A 86 -19.72 4.44 15.79
N VAL A 87 -20.19 5.69 15.74
CA VAL A 87 -20.03 6.66 16.81
C VAL A 87 -21.39 6.96 17.41
N SER A 88 -21.49 6.82 18.73
CA SER A 88 -22.69 7.16 19.50
C SER A 88 -22.28 7.89 20.77
N GLY A 89 -22.53 9.20 20.84
CA GLY A 89 -22.10 10.04 21.95
C GLY A 89 -20.58 10.11 22.05
N ASN A 90 -20.02 9.64 23.17
CA ASN A 90 -18.57 9.54 23.36
C ASN A 90 -18.04 8.11 23.15
N THR A 91 -18.82 7.20 22.56
CA THR A 91 -18.40 5.83 22.27
C THR A 91 -18.12 5.68 20.78
N ILE A 92 -17.04 4.98 20.45
CA ILE A 92 -16.67 4.56 19.10
C ILE A 92 -16.52 3.05 19.05
N SER A 93 -17.01 2.42 17.99
CA SER A 93 -16.71 1.03 17.66
C SER A 93 -16.29 0.88 16.20
N MET A 94 -15.38 -0.04 15.92
CA MET A 94 -14.79 -0.25 14.60
C MET A 94 -14.32 -1.69 14.41
N THR A 95 -14.40 -2.17 13.17
CA THR A 95 -13.77 -3.43 12.76
C THR A 95 -12.39 -3.15 12.19
N MET A 96 -11.43 -4.01 12.51
CA MET A 96 -10.01 -3.91 12.16
C MET A 96 -9.56 -5.22 11.47
N PRO A 97 -9.81 -5.39 10.16
CA PRO A 97 -9.64 -6.68 9.49
C PRO A 97 -8.22 -7.25 9.51
N ALA A 98 -7.16 -6.43 9.38
CA ALA A 98 -5.79 -6.98 9.44
C ALA A 98 -5.35 -7.34 10.86
N ALA A 99 -5.91 -6.67 11.86
CA ALA A 99 -5.80 -7.10 13.23
C ALA A 99 -6.75 -8.27 13.55
N ARG A 100 -7.46 -8.82 12.54
CA ARG A 100 -8.49 -9.87 12.66
C ARG A 100 -9.42 -9.63 13.84
N GLY A 101 -9.84 -8.37 13.99
CA GLY A 101 -10.38 -7.88 15.24
C GLY A 101 -11.33 -6.71 15.12
N SER A 102 -11.70 -6.16 16.26
CA SER A 102 -12.54 -4.99 16.41
C SER A 102 -12.17 -4.25 17.68
N PHE A 103 -12.35 -2.94 17.70
CA PHE A 103 -12.16 -2.12 18.89
C PHE A 103 -13.47 -1.40 19.24
N SER A 104 -13.78 -1.31 20.53
CA SER A 104 -14.85 -0.44 21.05
C SER A 104 -14.35 0.30 22.27
N GLY A 105 -14.52 1.62 22.32
CA GLY A 105 -14.02 2.43 23.43
C GLY A 105 -14.75 3.75 23.61
N THR A 106 -14.47 4.39 24.73
CA THR A 106 -15.12 5.61 25.20
C THR A 106 -14.10 6.74 25.31
N LEU A 107 -14.39 7.86 24.66
CA LEU A 107 -13.58 9.07 24.69
C LEU A 107 -13.77 9.84 26.00
N SER A 108 -12.66 10.07 26.70
CA SER A 108 -12.51 11.14 27.70
C SER A 108 -11.95 12.37 26.99
N ARG A 109 -12.75 13.44 26.91
CA ARG A 109 -12.31 14.74 26.37
C ARG A 109 -11.35 15.48 27.30
N VAL A 110 -11.35 15.14 28.60
CA VAL A 110 -10.48 15.75 29.60
C VAL A 110 -9.07 15.16 29.52
N ASP A 111 -8.99 13.83 29.40
CA ASP A 111 -7.71 13.11 29.40
C ASP A 111 -7.16 12.90 27.99
N GLU A 112 -7.92 13.29 26.96
CA GLU A 112 -7.63 13.02 25.55
C GLU A 112 -7.28 11.54 25.29
N ARG A 113 -8.11 10.65 25.85
CA ARG A 113 -7.96 9.19 25.76
C ARG A 113 -9.24 8.52 25.30
N ILE A 114 -9.10 7.46 24.50
CA ILE A 114 -10.18 6.51 24.21
C ILE A 114 -9.84 5.22 24.95
N THR A 115 -10.60 4.93 26.01
CA THR A 115 -10.43 3.71 26.80
C THR A 115 -11.41 2.67 26.32
N GLY A 116 -10.92 1.50 25.93
CA GLY A 116 -11.78 0.49 25.36
C GLY A 116 -11.23 -0.93 25.39
N THR A 117 -11.90 -1.75 24.62
CA THR A 117 -11.62 -3.18 24.48
C THR A 117 -11.31 -3.46 23.03
N PHE A 118 -10.14 -4.05 22.80
CA PHE A 118 -9.74 -4.62 21.53
C PHE A 118 -10.03 -6.12 21.54
N ILE A 119 -10.78 -6.59 20.55
CA ILE A 119 -11.10 -8.00 20.36
C ILE A 119 -10.32 -8.49 19.15
N GLN A 120 -9.54 -9.54 19.29
CA GLN A 120 -8.85 -10.21 18.19
C GLN A 120 -9.10 -11.71 18.28
N GLU A 121 -9.57 -12.31 17.19
CA GLU A 121 -9.86 -13.75 17.11
C GLU A 121 -10.75 -14.26 18.27
N GLY A 122 -11.74 -13.45 18.67
CA GLY A 122 -12.69 -13.77 19.74
C GLY A 122 -12.17 -13.55 21.17
N ARG A 123 -10.92 -13.11 21.34
CA ARG A 123 -10.29 -12.82 22.63
C ARG A 123 -10.27 -11.32 22.90
N SER A 124 -10.41 -10.94 24.17
CA SER A 124 -10.62 -9.56 24.60
C SER A 124 -9.40 -9.03 25.34
N PHE A 125 -8.93 -7.85 24.94
CA PHE A 125 -7.75 -7.17 25.48
C PHE A 125 -8.09 -5.71 25.81
N PRO A 126 -7.60 -5.17 26.94
CA PRO A 126 -7.72 -3.74 27.21
C PRO A 126 -6.84 -2.96 26.22
N LEU A 127 -7.39 -1.89 25.65
CA LEU A 127 -6.64 -0.97 24.81
C LEU A 127 -7.00 0.47 25.21
N ILE A 128 -5.97 1.23 25.58
CA ILE A 128 -6.08 2.66 25.83
C ILE A 128 -5.38 3.35 24.67
N LEU A 129 -6.12 4.17 23.96
CA LEU A 129 -5.61 5.02 22.89
C LEU A 129 -5.43 6.43 23.42
N GLU A 130 -4.23 6.97 23.30
CA GLU A 130 -3.92 8.35 23.68
C GLU A 130 -3.82 9.22 22.43
N ARG A 131 -4.29 10.47 22.50
CA ARG A 131 -4.16 11.41 21.38
C ARG A 131 -2.70 11.76 21.16
N VAL A 132 -2.27 11.70 19.90
CA VAL A 132 -0.95 12.15 19.47
C VAL A 132 -1.10 13.56 18.92
N VAL A 133 -0.48 14.54 19.60
CA VAL A 133 -0.38 15.94 19.14
C VAL A 133 0.91 16.17 18.34
N GLU A 134 1.83 15.21 18.40
CA GLU A 134 3.07 15.25 17.63
C GLU A 134 2.75 14.95 16.16
N ALA A 135 2.73 15.98 15.32
CA ALA A 135 2.90 15.80 13.89
C ALA A 135 4.13 14.90 13.73
N GLU A 136 4.00 13.77 13.04
CA GLU A 136 5.14 12.93 12.73
C GLU A 136 6.23 13.84 12.20
N VAL A 137 7.32 13.97 12.96
CA VAL A 137 8.56 14.50 12.41
C VAL A 137 8.81 13.55 11.25
N PRO A 138 8.70 14.00 9.98
CA PRO A 138 8.95 13.11 8.86
C PRO A 138 10.31 12.54 9.15
N THR A 139 10.44 11.21 9.24
CA THR A 139 11.75 10.62 9.52
C THR A 139 12.66 11.18 8.45
N CYS A 140 13.58 12.08 8.82
CA CYS A 140 14.49 12.68 7.86
C CYS A 140 15.28 11.51 7.28
N ARG A 141 14.95 11.21 6.03
CA ARG A 141 15.47 10.07 5.29
C ARG A 141 16.38 10.68 4.24
N PRO A 142 17.66 10.94 4.58
CA PRO A 142 18.56 11.76 3.78
C PRO A 142 18.91 11.15 2.41
N GLN A 143 18.34 10.01 2.06
CA GLN A 143 18.53 9.40 0.75
C GLN A 143 17.72 10.08 -0.37
N ASP A 144 16.66 10.80 -0.04
CA ASP A 144 15.82 11.41 -1.07
C ASP A 144 16.56 12.59 -1.72
N PRO A 145 16.61 12.66 -3.06
CA PRO A 145 17.30 13.73 -3.75
C PRO A 145 16.57 15.07 -3.52
N GLU A 146 17.33 16.14 -3.29
CA GLU A 146 16.80 17.48 -3.08
C GLU A 146 17.01 18.37 -4.32
N GLU A 147 16.07 19.30 -4.52
CA GLU A 147 16.15 20.30 -5.56
C GLU A 147 17.22 21.38 -5.26
N PRO A 148 17.81 22.02 -6.29
CA PRO A 148 17.53 21.83 -7.71
C PRO A 148 18.21 20.56 -8.27
N PHE A 149 17.47 19.78 -9.05
CA PHE A 149 18.03 18.61 -9.73
C PHE A 149 18.95 19.03 -10.90
N PRO A 150 20.08 18.34 -11.13
CA PRO A 150 20.94 18.59 -12.29
C PRO A 150 20.41 17.93 -13.58
N TYR A 151 19.12 17.61 -13.62
CA TYR A 151 18.42 16.95 -14.72
C TYR A 151 17.00 17.48 -14.82
N LEU A 152 16.32 17.15 -15.92
CA LEU A 152 14.92 17.50 -16.12
C LEU A 152 14.03 16.39 -15.61
N ALA A 153 12.94 16.77 -14.94
CA ALA A 153 11.87 15.89 -14.52
C ALA A 153 10.56 16.43 -15.10
N GLU A 154 9.78 15.56 -15.71
CA GLU A 154 8.46 15.89 -16.26
C GLU A 154 7.44 14.86 -15.81
N ASP A 155 6.28 15.32 -15.38
CA ASP A 155 5.13 14.45 -15.17
C ASP A 155 4.49 14.12 -16.52
N VAL A 156 4.19 12.85 -16.71
CA VAL A 156 3.73 12.29 -17.97
C VAL A 156 2.45 11.49 -17.76
N THR A 157 1.62 11.43 -18.79
CA THR A 157 0.44 10.57 -18.83
C THR A 157 0.33 9.95 -20.21
N TYR A 158 0.07 8.65 -20.27
CA TYR A 158 -0.04 7.91 -21.53
C TYR A 158 -1.11 6.81 -21.43
N PRO A 159 -1.78 6.46 -22.54
CA PRO A 159 -2.83 5.44 -22.52
C PRO A 159 -2.23 4.02 -22.46
N ASN A 160 -2.86 3.14 -21.69
CA ASN A 160 -2.80 1.69 -21.88
C ASN A 160 -4.02 1.25 -22.71
N PRO A 161 -3.88 1.02 -24.03
CA PRO A 161 -5.01 0.67 -24.89
C PRO A 161 -5.61 -0.71 -24.56
N ASP A 162 -4.80 -1.67 -24.14
CA ASP A 162 -5.26 -3.03 -23.83
C ASP A 162 -6.05 -3.06 -22.52
N GLY A 163 -5.62 -2.25 -21.55
CA GLY A 163 -6.30 -2.10 -20.27
C GLY A 163 -7.42 -1.06 -20.24
N GLY A 164 -7.59 -0.26 -21.30
CA GLY A 164 -8.63 0.77 -21.38
C GLY A 164 -8.50 1.89 -20.34
N HIS A 165 -7.30 2.16 -19.84
CA HIS A 165 -7.03 3.16 -18.81
C HIS A 165 -5.77 3.98 -19.13
N ALA A 166 -5.55 5.08 -18.42
CA ALA A 166 -4.36 5.92 -18.52
C ALA A 166 -3.39 5.65 -17.38
N MET A 167 -2.10 5.63 -17.70
CA MET A 167 -0.98 5.55 -16.77
C MET A 167 -0.41 6.95 -16.53
N ALA A 168 -0.02 7.25 -15.29
CA ALA A 168 0.70 8.47 -14.93
C ALA A 168 2.07 8.11 -14.37
N GLY A 169 3.03 9.00 -14.59
CA GLY A 169 4.40 8.79 -14.12
C GLY A 169 5.24 10.04 -14.18
N THR A 170 6.52 9.89 -13.86
CA THR A 170 7.53 10.92 -14.02
C THR A 170 8.64 10.38 -14.91
N PHE A 171 8.97 11.12 -15.96
CA PHE A 171 10.12 10.86 -16.82
C PHE A 171 11.24 11.82 -16.45
N THR A 172 12.40 11.28 -16.08
CA THR A 172 13.60 12.07 -15.79
C THR A 172 14.65 11.83 -16.86
N ARG A 173 15.34 12.88 -17.28
CA ARG A 173 16.42 12.79 -18.28
C ARG A 173 17.49 13.86 -18.11
N PRO A 174 18.73 13.62 -18.56
CA PRO A 174 19.77 14.65 -18.58
C PRO A 174 19.32 15.94 -19.29
N VAL A 175 19.81 17.09 -18.83
CA VAL A 175 19.46 18.42 -19.38
C VAL A 175 19.86 18.55 -20.85
N SER A 176 21.01 17.95 -21.21
CA SER A 176 21.58 18.00 -22.55
C SER A 176 22.02 16.62 -23.00
N GLY A 177 22.00 16.42 -24.31
CA GLY A 177 22.15 15.12 -24.96
C GLY A 177 21.05 14.95 -25.99
N GLY A 178 21.30 14.11 -27.00
CA GLY A 178 20.30 13.76 -28.00
C GLY A 178 19.31 12.75 -27.44
N ARG A 179 19.19 11.60 -28.11
CA ARG A 179 18.38 10.48 -27.64
C ARG A 179 19.08 9.72 -26.51
N PHE A 180 18.37 9.54 -25.39
CA PHE A 180 18.92 8.89 -24.20
C PHE A 180 18.61 7.39 -24.18
N PRO A 181 19.55 6.53 -23.73
CA PRO A 181 19.17 5.20 -23.27
C PRO A 181 18.23 5.36 -22.07
N THR A 182 17.20 4.53 -22.01
CA THR A 182 16.11 4.70 -21.05
C THR A 182 15.82 3.41 -20.31
N VAL A 183 15.55 3.49 -19.02
CA VAL A 183 15.03 2.36 -18.24
C VAL A 183 13.67 2.67 -17.63
N ILE A 184 12.77 1.70 -17.68
CA ILE A 184 11.49 1.74 -16.97
C ILE A 184 11.67 1.01 -15.63
N LEU A 185 11.33 1.66 -14.52
CA LEU A 185 11.27 1.00 -13.21
C LEU A 185 9.88 0.40 -12.99
N ILE A 186 9.82 -0.91 -12.77
CA ILE A 186 8.59 -1.67 -12.56
C ILE A 186 8.52 -2.09 -11.09
N SER A 187 7.45 -1.66 -10.43
CA SER A 187 7.14 -1.89 -9.02
C SER A 187 6.90 -3.38 -8.70
N GLY A 188 6.82 -3.69 -7.40
CA GLY A 188 6.52 -5.03 -6.91
C GLY A 188 5.02 -5.29 -6.74
N SER A 189 4.69 -6.22 -5.83
CA SER A 189 3.30 -6.52 -5.48
C SER A 189 2.67 -5.47 -4.58
N GLY A 190 1.36 -5.28 -4.73
CA GLY A 190 0.57 -4.28 -4.01
C GLY A 190 0.51 -2.93 -4.75
N PRO A 191 -0.43 -2.04 -4.36
CA PRO A 191 -0.61 -0.75 -5.02
C PRO A 191 0.52 0.21 -4.67
N GLN A 192 1.43 0.49 -5.61
CA GLN A 192 2.58 1.37 -5.39
C GLN A 192 2.53 2.65 -6.24
N ASP A 193 3.03 3.74 -5.66
CA ASP A 193 3.35 4.94 -6.41
C ASP A 193 4.66 4.77 -7.20
N ARG A 194 4.91 5.71 -8.13
CA ARG A 194 6.12 5.75 -8.96
C ARG A 194 7.44 5.82 -8.18
N ASP A 195 7.42 6.23 -6.92
CA ASP A 195 8.61 6.35 -6.07
C ASP A 195 8.93 5.05 -5.31
N GLY A 196 8.03 4.06 -5.38
CA GLY A 196 8.12 2.80 -4.65
C GLY A 196 8.05 3.04 -3.15
N ALA A 197 7.26 4.03 -2.71
CA ALA A 197 7.28 4.49 -1.33
C ALA A 197 6.86 3.39 -0.34
N ALA A 198 7.77 3.03 0.57
CA ALA A 198 7.52 2.05 1.61
C ALA A 198 8.33 2.35 2.86
N LEU A 199 7.71 2.30 4.04
CA LEU A 199 8.36 2.51 5.34
C LEU A 199 9.18 3.82 5.43
N GLY A 200 8.68 4.87 4.76
CA GLY A 200 9.35 6.16 4.66
C GLY A 200 10.54 6.22 3.69
N HIS A 201 10.78 5.17 2.89
CA HIS A 201 11.80 5.13 1.85
C HIS A 201 11.17 5.27 0.46
N ARG A 202 11.85 5.96 -0.45
CA ARG A 202 11.45 6.13 -1.87
C ARG A 202 12.53 5.56 -2.81
N PRO A 203 12.76 4.24 -2.80
CA PRO A 203 13.89 3.61 -3.50
C PRO A 203 13.89 3.90 -5.01
N PHE A 204 12.73 3.98 -5.67
CA PHE A 204 12.71 4.25 -7.11
C PHE A 204 13.07 5.70 -7.43
N LEU A 205 12.75 6.65 -6.54
CA LEU A 205 13.22 8.02 -6.63
C LEU A 205 14.75 8.11 -6.55
N VAL A 206 15.35 7.41 -5.58
CA VAL A 206 16.81 7.36 -5.42
C VAL A 206 17.49 6.73 -6.64
N LEU A 207 16.93 5.63 -7.16
CA LEU A 207 17.45 4.99 -8.36
C LEU A 207 17.33 5.88 -9.60
N ALA A 208 16.18 6.56 -9.78
CA ALA A 208 16.00 7.48 -10.90
C ALA A 208 16.97 8.66 -10.86
N ASP A 209 17.19 9.27 -9.69
CA ASP A 209 18.18 10.33 -9.51
C ASP A 209 19.58 9.86 -9.90
N PHE A 210 20.02 8.73 -9.35
CA PHE A 210 21.34 8.18 -9.64
C PHE A 210 21.54 7.87 -11.12
N LEU A 211 20.59 7.18 -11.75
CA LEU A 211 20.67 6.79 -13.16
C LEU A 211 20.63 8.01 -14.09
N THR A 212 19.76 8.99 -13.78
CA THR A 212 19.63 10.21 -14.58
C THR A 212 20.89 11.06 -14.53
N ARG A 213 21.53 11.20 -13.35
CA ARG A 213 22.85 11.84 -13.21
C ARG A 213 23.95 11.14 -14.00
N ASN A 214 23.78 9.85 -14.29
CA ASN A 214 24.73 9.03 -15.05
C ASN A 214 24.33 8.85 -16.53
N GLY A 215 23.44 9.70 -17.05
CA GLY A 215 23.15 9.76 -18.49
C GLY A 215 22.08 8.78 -18.98
N ILE A 216 21.36 8.12 -18.08
CA ILE A 216 20.28 7.19 -18.40
C ILE A 216 18.95 7.86 -18.05
N ALA A 217 18.06 8.04 -19.03
CA ALA A 217 16.72 8.53 -18.73
C ALA A 217 15.90 7.45 -18.01
N VAL A 218 14.98 7.86 -17.14
CA VAL A 218 14.20 6.93 -16.32
C VAL A 218 12.73 7.28 -16.39
N LEU A 219 11.90 6.29 -16.71
CA LEU A 219 10.46 6.37 -16.53
C LEU A 219 10.08 5.59 -15.28
N ARG A 220 9.38 6.28 -14.38
CA ARG A 220 8.70 5.67 -13.24
C ARG A 220 7.23 5.98 -13.37
N TYR A 221 6.36 5.04 -13.07
CA TYR A 221 4.92 5.22 -13.19
C TYR A 221 4.19 4.71 -11.95
N ASP A 222 3.05 5.32 -11.64
CA ASP A 222 2.17 4.83 -10.60
C ASP A 222 1.45 3.59 -11.14
N ASP A 223 1.30 2.56 -10.31
CA ASP A 223 0.53 1.39 -10.70
C ASP A 223 -0.91 1.78 -11.06
N ARG A 224 -1.55 0.97 -11.91
CA ARG A 224 -2.97 1.16 -12.26
C ARG A 224 -3.83 1.39 -11.01
N GLY A 225 -4.71 2.39 -11.07
CA GLY A 225 -5.57 2.78 -9.94
C GLY A 225 -4.83 3.45 -8.76
N VAL A 226 -3.53 3.72 -8.87
CA VAL A 226 -2.72 4.39 -7.83
C VAL A 226 -2.25 5.76 -8.33
N GLY A 227 -2.13 6.72 -7.42
CA GLY A 227 -1.58 8.05 -7.72
C GLY A 227 -2.35 8.75 -8.83
N GLY A 228 -1.66 9.09 -9.93
CA GLY A 228 -2.26 9.68 -11.12
C GLY A 228 -2.79 8.66 -12.15
N SER A 229 -2.46 7.38 -12.00
CA SER A 229 -2.92 6.32 -12.90
C SER A 229 -4.39 5.99 -12.63
N THR A 230 -5.13 5.77 -13.70
CA THR A 230 -6.54 5.33 -13.65
C THR A 230 -6.62 3.80 -13.72
N GLY A 231 -7.83 3.24 -13.72
CA GLY A 231 -8.04 1.79 -13.74
C GLY A 231 -8.28 1.20 -12.35
N ASP A 232 -8.33 -0.13 -12.28
CA ASP A 232 -8.59 -0.88 -11.05
C ASP A 232 -7.46 -1.86 -10.77
N PHE A 233 -6.78 -1.67 -9.64
CA PHE A 233 -5.75 -2.57 -9.14
C PHE A 233 -6.33 -3.90 -8.64
N GLY A 234 -7.50 -3.86 -7.97
CA GLY A 234 -8.02 -5.01 -7.21
C GLY A 234 -8.40 -6.22 -8.05
N ALA A 235 -8.72 -6.00 -9.33
CA ALA A 235 -9.03 -7.06 -10.29
C ALA A 235 -7.84 -7.45 -11.19
N ALA A 236 -6.69 -6.79 -11.04
CA ALA A 236 -5.55 -6.94 -11.94
C ALA A 236 -4.71 -8.18 -11.62
N THR A 237 -4.15 -8.76 -12.67
CA THR A 237 -3.18 -9.86 -12.63
C THR A 237 -1.81 -9.38 -13.07
N SER A 238 -0.77 -10.18 -12.84
CA SER A 238 0.58 -9.89 -13.35
C SER A 238 0.63 -9.76 -14.88
N ARG A 239 -0.29 -10.39 -15.62
CA ARG A 239 -0.43 -10.19 -17.06
C ARG A 239 -0.97 -8.81 -17.39
N ASP A 240 -1.88 -8.29 -16.59
CA ASP A 240 -2.36 -6.94 -16.80
C ASP A 240 -1.26 -5.91 -16.45
N PHE A 241 -0.49 -6.11 -15.39
CA PHE A 241 0.67 -5.26 -15.10
C PHE A 241 1.74 -5.32 -16.22
N ALA A 242 1.87 -6.45 -16.91
CA ALA A 242 2.70 -6.53 -18.12
C ALA A 242 2.16 -5.66 -19.26
N SER A 243 0.83 -5.52 -19.42
CA SER A 243 0.26 -4.60 -20.41
C SER A 243 0.52 -3.13 -20.05
N ASP A 244 0.56 -2.78 -18.76
CA ASP A 244 0.96 -1.44 -18.30
C ASP A 244 2.41 -1.12 -18.68
N ALA A 245 3.30 -2.06 -18.43
CA ALA A 245 4.71 -1.93 -18.79
C ALA A 245 4.93 -1.89 -20.31
N LEU A 246 4.16 -2.66 -21.10
CA LEU A 246 4.15 -2.57 -22.57
C LEU A 246 3.68 -1.19 -23.04
N ALA A 247 2.65 -0.61 -22.41
CA ALA A 247 2.20 0.75 -22.70
C ALA A 247 3.29 1.78 -22.40
N ALA A 248 4.06 1.60 -21.32
CA ALA A 248 5.21 2.43 -21.00
C ALA A 248 6.32 2.34 -22.08
N VAL A 249 6.64 1.13 -22.57
CA VAL A 249 7.57 0.94 -23.70
C VAL A 249 7.07 1.65 -24.95
N ALA A 250 5.80 1.48 -25.31
CA ALA A 250 5.19 2.12 -26.47
C ALA A 250 5.21 3.66 -26.37
N TYR A 251 4.91 4.20 -25.19
CA TYR A 251 4.99 5.63 -24.91
C TYR A 251 6.42 6.14 -25.12
N LEU A 252 7.42 5.50 -24.53
CA LEU A 252 8.82 5.91 -24.67
C LEU A 252 9.30 5.89 -26.13
N LYS A 253 8.87 4.91 -26.93
CA LYS A 253 9.20 4.87 -28.37
C LYS A 253 8.64 6.04 -29.17
N SER A 254 7.56 6.66 -28.71
CA SER A 254 6.95 7.82 -29.38
C SER A 254 7.70 9.13 -29.13
N ARG A 255 8.68 9.12 -28.22
CA ARG A 255 9.42 10.32 -27.83
C ARG A 255 10.67 10.54 -28.67
N ASP A 256 10.92 11.79 -29.04
CA ASP A 256 12.10 12.17 -29.82
C ASP A 256 13.40 12.23 -29.00
N ASP A 257 13.29 12.33 -27.68
CA ASP A 257 14.41 12.38 -26.73
C ASP A 257 14.80 11.00 -26.16
N VAL A 258 14.12 9.93 -26.57
CA VAL A 258 14.45 8.53 -26.20
C VAL A 258 15.15 7.83 -27.37
N ASP A 259 16.16 7.03 -27.08
CA ASP A 259 16.75 6.11 -28.06
C ASP A 259 15.90 4.82 -28.13
N PRO A 260 15.12 4.61 -29.21
CA PRO A 260 14.23 3.46 -29.29
C PRO A 260 14.98 2.11 -29.35
N GLY A 261 16.29 2.11 -29.65
CA GLY A 261 17.12 0.90 -29.64
C GLY A 261 17.80 0.62 -28.29
N ARG A 262 17.53 1.42 -27.25
CA ARG A 262 18.13 1.30 -25.92
C ARG A 262 17.11 1.54 -24.81
N ILE A 263 15.96 0.87 -24.88
CA ILE A 263 14.94 0.84 -23.83
C ILE A 263 15.13 -0.45 -23.02
N GLY A 264 15.36 -0.33 -21.72
CA GLY A 264 15.45 -1.46 -20.80
C GLY A 264 14.38 -1.43 -19.71
N LEU A 265 14.24 -2.55 -19.00
CA LEU A 265 13.33 -2.68 -17.86
C LEU A 265 14.11 -3.03 -16.60
N ALA A 266 13.78 -2.42 -15.47
CA ALA A 266 14.29 -2.82 -14.16
C ALA A 266 13.11 -3.14 -13.24
N GLY A 267 12.89 -4.42 -12.97
CA GLY A 267 11.75 -4.90 -12.20
C GLY A 267 12.13 -5.32 -10.78
N HIS A 268 11.38 -4.82 -9.79
CA HIS A 268 11.53 -5.21 -8.39
C HIS A 268 10.45 -6.21 -7.96
N SER A 269 10.80 -7.28 -7.25
CA SER A 269 9.85 -8.27 -6.72
C SER A 269 8.92 -8.80 -7.84
N GLU A 270 7.60 -8.59 -7.79
CA GLU A 270 6.67 -8.93 -8.89
C GLU A 270 7.04 -8.27 -10.22
N GLY A 271 7.59 -7.05 -10.22
CA GLY A 271 8.18 -6.41 -11.39
C GLY A 271 9.28 -7.24 -12.05
N GLY A 272 9.97 -8.07 -11.27
CA GLY A 272 10.96 -9.03 -11.75
C GLY A 272 10.37 -10.24 -12.48
N LEU A 273 9.08 -10.55 -12.27
CA LEU A 273 8.30 -11.47 -13.10
C LEU A 273 7.78 -10.75 -14.37
N ILE A 274 7.33 -9.51 -14.21
CA ILE A 274 6.75 -8.70 -15.29
C ILE A 274 7.77 -8.36 -16.37
N ALA A 275 8.99 -7.93 -16.00
CA ALA A 275 10.01 -7.51 -16.97
C ALA A 275 10.35 -8.61 -18.01
N PRO A 276 10.57 -9.89 -17.64
CA PRO A 276 10.71 -10.98 -18.60
C PRO A 276 9.47 -11.21 -19.47
N MET A 277 8.24 -11.09 -18.93
CA MET A 277 7.01 -11.22 -19.73
C MET A 277 6.98 -10.18 -20.85
N VAL A 278 7.26 -8.92 -20.50
CA VAL A 278 7.30 -7.80 -21.45
C VAL A 278 8.42 -7.97 -22.47
N ALA A 279 9.61 -8.40 -22.05
CA ALA A 279 10.76 -8.60 -22.93
C ALA A 279 10.54 -9.72 -23.98
N VAL A 280 9.70 -10.71 -23.67
CA VAL A 280 9.30 -11.75 -24.63
C VAL A 280 8.24 -11.23 -25.60
N GLU A 281 7.33 -10.38 -25.13
CA GLU A 281 6.21 -9.85 -25.93
C GLU A 281 6.61 -8.64 -26.81
N SER A 282 7.65 -7.89 -26.44
CA SER A 282 8.12 -6.72 -27.19
C SER A 282 9.58 -6.83 -27.61
N PRO A 283 9.88 -6.82 -28.93
CA PRO A 283 11.26 -6.80 -29.43
C PRO A 283 11.98 -5.45 -29.21
N ASP A 284 11.28 -4.45 -28.67
CA ASP A 284 11.82 -3.13 -28.40
C ASP A 284 12.57 -3.06 -27.05
N VAL A 285 12.45 -4.10 -26.21
CA VAL A 285 13.18 -4.21 -24.95
C VAL A 285 14.59 -4.74 -25.20
N SER A 286 15.60 -3.92 -24.91
CA SER A 286 17.01 -4.21 -25.17
C SER A 286 17.69 -5.00 -24.05
N TYR A 287 17.25 -4.83 -22.80
CA TYR A 287 17.78 -5.53 -21.63
C TYR A 287 16.78 -5.50 -20.46
N ILE A 288 16.97 -6.42 -19.52
CA ILE A 288 16.22 -6.48 -18.25
C ILE A 288 17.17 -6.54 -17.06
N VAL A 289 16.78 -5.91 -15.95
CA VAL A 289 17.43 -5.99 -14.64
C VAL A 289 16.41 -6.50 -13.63
N LEU A 290 16.74 -7.58 -12.94
CA LEU A 290 15.83 -8.26 -12.01
C LEU A 290 16.30 -8.04 -10.57
N MET A 291 15.50 -7.33 -9.77
CA MET A 291 15.82 -6.95 -8.39
C MET A 291 14.88 -7.70 -7.44
N ALA A 292 15.43 -8.56 -6.58
CA ALA A 292 14.63 -9.40 -5.66
C ALA A 292 13.49 -10.18 -6.36
N ALA A 293 13.71 -10.61 -7.59
CA ALA A 293 12.71 -11.26 -8.42
C ALA A 293 12.40 -12.69 -7.94
N PRO A 294 11.15 -13.17 -8.11
CA PRO A 294 10.81 -14.56 -7.84
C PRO A 294 11.58 -15.50 -8.79
N GLY A 295 12.37 -16.41 -8.21
CA GLY A 295 13.12 -17.44 -8.95
C GLY A 295 12.47 -18.83 -8.97
N VAL A 296 11.30 -18.97 -8.35
CA VAL A 296 10.54 -20.23 -8.22
C VAL A 296 9.06 -19.97 -8.51
N LEU A 297 8.26 -21.05 -8.60
CA LEU A 297 6.81 -20.94 -8.79
C LEU A 297 6.16 -20.12 -7.68
N GLY A 298 5.22 -19.24 -8.05
CA GLY A 298 4.55 -18.32 -7.14
C GLY A 298 3.88 -19.01 -5.94
N GLU A 299 3.30 -20.19 -6.15
CA GLU A 299 2.72 -21.01 -5.06
C GLU A 299 3.77 -21.39 -4.00
N ARG A 300 4.95 -21.84 -4.43
CA ARG A 300 6.05 -22.24 -3.54
C ARG A 300 6.67 -21.02 -2.87
N LEU A 301 6.76 -19.90 -3.60
CA LEU A 301 7.24 -18.65 -3.03
C LEU A 301 6.29 -18.14 -1.94
N ALA A 302 4.98 -18.14 -2.19
CA ALA A 302 3.99 -17.67 -1.24
C ALA A 302 3.99 -18.52 0.04
N GLN A 303 4.08 -19.85 -0.09
CA GLN A 303 4.23 -20.75 1.06
C GLN A 303 5.52 -20.44 1.83
N ALA A 304 6.67 -20.39 1.16
CA ALA A 304 7.95 -20.12 1.81
C ALA A 304 8.01 -18.75 2.49
N GLN A 305 7.44 -17.71 1.87
CA GLN A 305 7.34 -16.38 2.48
C GLN A 305 6.45 -16.41 3.73
N THR A 306 5.30 -17.09 3.67
CA THR A 306 4.40 -17.23 4.82
C THR A 306 5.10 -17.92 5.98
N GLU A 307 5.79 -19.02 5.74
CA GLU A 307 6.57 -19.72 6.77
C GLU A 307 7.65 -18.82 7.41
N LEU A 308 8.44 -18.14 6.58
CA LEU A 308 9.54 -17.30 7.05
C LEU A 308 9.05 -16.09 7.86
N ILE A 309 7.97 -15.45 7.40
CA ILE A 309 7.36 -14.30 8.10
C ILE A 309 6.76 -14.74 9.44
N SER A 310 6.01 -15.85 9.45
CA SER A 310 5.41 -16.38 10.68
C SER A 310 6.49 -16.79 11.68
N ARG A 311 7.54 -17.50 11.24
CA ARG A 311 8.66 -17.84 12.12
C ARG A 311 9.37 -16.61 12.68
N ALA A 312 9.62 -15.61 11.84
CA ALA A 312 10.22 -14.34 12.29
C ALA A 312 9.32 -13.55 13.25
N SER A 313 8.00 -13.77 13.19
CA SER A 313 7.01 -13.16 14.06
C SER A 313 6.79 -13.92 15.39
N GLY A 314 7.49 -15.03 15.60
CA GLY A 314 7.48 -15.78 16.87
C GLY A 314 6.43 -16.88 16.99
N PHE A 315 5.74 -17.23 15.90
CA PHE A 315 4.79 -18.36 15.89
C PHE A 315 5.51 -19.70 16.09
N SER A 316 4.85 -20.67 16.72
CA SER A 316 5.35 -22.04 16.84
C SER A 316 5.32 -22.77 15.49
N GLU A 317 6.09 -23.84 15.34
CA GLU A 317 6.08 -24.62 14.09
C GLU A 317 4.70 -25.28 13.83
N GLU A 318 3.95 -25.61 14.89
CA GLU A 318 2.56 -26.08 14.75
C GLU A 318 1.64 -24.99 14.19
N GLU A 319 1.71 -23.76 14.73
CA GLU A 319 0.92 -22.61 14.23
C GLU A 319 1.29 -22.26 12.78
N ILE A 320 2.58 -22.33 12.43
CA ILE A 320 3.06 -22.10 11.07
C ILE A 320 2.46 -23.12 10.10
N ALA A 321 2.46 -24.41 10.47
CA ALA A 321 1.90 -25.46 9.63
C ALA A 321 0.40 -25.21 9.35
N GLU A 322 -0.37 -24.84 10.36
CA GLU A 322 -1.79 -24.50 10.21
C GLU A 322 -2.01 -23.27 9.31
N ILE A 323 -1.18 -22.23 9.45
CA ILE A 323 -1.28 -21.00 8.62
C ILE A 323 -0.99 -21.31 7.15
N VAL A 324 -0.02 -22.17 6.86
CA VAL A 324 0.39 -22.54 5.50
C VAL A 324 -0.64 -23.46 4.85
N GLU A 325 -1.23 -24.39 5.60
CA GLU A 325 -2.24 -25.33 5.07
C GLU A 325 -3.57 -24.64 4.69
N GLN A 326 -3.85 -23.46 5.25
CA GLN A 326 -5.05 -22.67 4.94
C GLN A 326 -4.92 -21.77 3.69
N ARG A 327 -3.77 -21.77 2.99
CA ARG A 327 -3.52 -20.98 1.77
C ARG A 327 -3.41 -21.85 0.53
#